data_AF-A0A2D6Y3F2-F1
#
_entry.id   AF-A0A2D6Y3F2-F1
#
_cell.length_a   1.000
_cell.length_b   1.000
_cell.length_c   1.000
_cell.angle_alpha   90.00
_cell.angle_beta   90.00
_cell.angle_gamma   90.00
#
_symmetry.space_group_name_H-M   'P 1'
#
loop_
_entity.id
_entity.type
_entity.pdbx_description
1 polymer ?
#
loop_
_entity_poly.entity_id
_entity_poly.type
_entity_poly.pdbx_seq_one_letter_code
_entity_poly.pdbx_strand_id
1 'polypeptide(L)' 'MDQHDKAQSGVMARLTLSALERASDDPSCWSDPVVYRALLVSGLSVLTEATRQLQDDLKSSER' A
#
# COMPACT_ATOMS: atom_id res chain seq x y z
N MET A 1 -4.16 14.86 13.84
CA MET A 1 -3.35 13.66 14.22
C MET A 1 -2.78 12.97 12.97
N ASP A 2 -2.84 13.61 11.79
CA ASP A 2 -2.91 12.95 10.48
C ASP A 2 -1.56 12.75 9.77
N GLN A 3 -0.49 13.36 10.28
CA GLN A 3 0.84 13.23 9.67
C GLN A 3 1.46 11.85 9.89
N HIS A 4 1.11 11.16 10.99
CA HIS A 4 1.62 9.83 11.31
C HIS A 4 1.03 8.76 10.38
N ASP A 5 -0.28 8.79 10.14
CA ASP A 5 -0.95 7.88 9.19
C ASP A 5 -0.48 8.10 7.75
N LYS A 6 -0.30 9.35 7.32
CA LYS A 6 0.20 9.67 5.97
C LYS A 6 1.63 9.18 5.76
N ALA A 7 2.51 9.38 6.74
CA ALA A 7 3.88 8.89 6.71
C ALA A 7 3.96 7.36 6.80
N GLN A 8 3.15 6.73 7.64
CA GLN A 8 3.09 5.28 7.81
C GLN A 8 2.54 4.58 6.56
N SER A 9 1.49 5.13 5.94
CA SER A 9 0.96 4.66 4.66
C SER A 9 2.01 4.78 3.54
N GLY A 10 2.77 5.88 3.50
CA GLY A 10 3.88 6.05 2.54
C GLY A 10 5.02 5.06 2.73
N VAL A 11 5.36 4.72 3.98
CA VAL A 11 6.36 3.67 4.29
C VAL A 11 5.82 2.29 3.91
N MET A 12 4.56 1.98 4.24
CA MET A 12 3.92 0.73 3.81
C MET A 12 3.85 0.61 2.29
N ALA A 13 3.58 1.69 1.57
CA ALA A 13 3.56 1.71 0.11
C ALA A 13 4.92 1.30 -0.48
N ARG A 14 6.00 1.91 0.05
CA ARG A 14 7.38 1.59 -0.36
C ARG A 14 7.76 0.15 -0.02
N LEU A 15 7.45 -0.32 1.18
CA LEU A 15 7.71 -1.70 1.59
C LEU A 15 6.94 -2.71 0.74
N THR A 16 5.68 -2.40 0.42
CA THR A 16 4.85 -3.24 -0.45
C THR A 16 5.42 -3.27 -1.87
N LEU A 17 5.84 -2.13 -2.40
CA LEU A 17 6.44 -2.06 -3.73
C LEU A 17 7.76 -2.85 -3.80
N SER A 18 8.64 -2.68 -2.81
CA SER A 18 9.90 -3.45 -2.75
C SER A 18 9.65 -4.95 -2.56
N ALA A 19 8.61 -5.34 -1.80
CA ALA A 19 8.20 -6.73 -1.68
C ALA A 19 7.66 -7.28 -3.01
N LEU A 20 6.88 -6.48 -3.75
CA LEU A 20 6.35 -6.83 -5.06
C LEU A 20 7.45 -6.95 -6.12
N GLU A 21 8.43 -6.04 -6.14
CA GLU A 21 9.60 -6.12 -7.04
C GLU A 21 10.39 -7.41 -6.79
N ARG A 22 10.67 -7.74 -5.52
CA ARG A 22 11.34 -9.00 -5.16
C ARG A 22 10.53 -10.23 -5.53
N ALA A 23 9.21 -10.17 -5.38
CA ALA A 23 8.32 -11.25 -5.79
C ALA A 23 8.24 -11.38 -7.32
N SER A 24 8.36 -10.27 -8.04
CA SER A 24 8.39 -10.26 -9.51
C SER A 24 9.67 -10.89 -10.05
N ASP A 25 10.81 -10.68 -9.38
CA ASP A 25 12.10 -11.25 -9.77
C ASP A 25 12.24 -12.74 -9.39
N ASP A 26 11.58 -13.17 -8.29
CA ASP A 26 11.58 -14.56 -7.85
C ASP A 26 10.15 -15.16 -7.82
N PRO A 27 9.70 -15.78 -8.93
CA PRO A 27 8.37 -16.38 -9.00
C PRO A 27 8.15 -17.53 -8.02
N SER A 28 9.22 -18.12 -7.45
CA SER A 28 9.08 -19.17 -6.44
C SER A 28 8.49 -18.64 -5.12
N CYS A 29 8.64 -17.35 -4.84
CA CYS A 29 8.13 -16.72 -3.62
C CYS A 29 6.59 -16.66 -3.58
N TRP A 30 5.92 -16.73 -4.74
CA TRP A 30 4.45 -16.76 -4.82
C TRP A 30 3.85 -18.11 -4.39
N SER A 31 4.69 -19.13 -4.25
CA SER A 31 4.25 -20.45 -3.79
C SER A 31 3.94 -20.48 -2.30
N ASP A 32 4.35 -19.45 -1.53
CA ASP A 32 4.00 -19.30 -0.12
C ASP A 32 2.67 -18.52 0.02
N PRO A 33 1.59 -19.17 0.51
CA PRO A 33 0.29 -18.51 0.73
C PRO A 33 0.35 -17.33 1.68
N VAL A 34 1.30 -17.33 2.62
CA VAL A 34 1.48 -16.26 3.60
C VAL A 34 2.06 -15.02 2.93
N VAL A 35 3.06 -15.19 2.05
CA VAL A 35 3.67 -14.09 1.28
C VAL A 35 2.64 -13.46 0.36
N TYR A 36 1.91 -14.27 -0.41
CA TYR A 36 0.84 -13.79 -1.29
C TYR A 36 -0.21 -12.97 -0.54
N ARG A 37 -0.67 -13.50 0.61
CA ARG A 37 -1.67 -12.82 1.43
C ARG A 37 -1.12 -11.53 2.03
N ALA A 38 0.10 -11.54 2.55
CA ALA A 38 0.72 -10.35 3.12
C ALA A 38 0.87 -9.24 2.08
N LEU A 39 1.26 -9.59 0.86
CA LEU A 39 1.47 -8.65 -0.23
C LEU A 39 0.15 -8.05 -0.73
N LEU A 40 -0.90 -8.88 -0.88
CA LEU A 40 -2.24 -8.43 -1.22
C LEU A 40 -2.85 -7.53 -0.14
N VAL A 41 -2.82 -7.96 1.13
CA VAL A 41 -3.44 -7.20 2.23
C VAL A 41 -2.72 -5.88 2.45
N SER A 42 -1.39 -5.88 2.39
CA SER A 42 -0.59 -4.64 2.53
C SER A 42 -0.83 -3.70 1.36
N GLY A 43 -0.84 -4.20 0.13
CA GLY A 43 -1.11 -3.39 -1.07
C GLY A 43 -2.53 -2.84 -1.12
N LEU A 44 -3.53 -3.65 -0.79
CA LEU A 44 -4.92 -3.19 -0.72
C LEU A 44 -5.10 -2.10 0.34
N SER A 45 -4.48 -2.26 1.52
CA SER A 45 -4.56 -1.27 2.60
C SER A 45 -3.96 0.07 2.17
N VAL A 46 -2.80 0.05 1.49
CA VAL A 46 -2.18 1.24 0.93
C VAL A 46 -3.07 1.90 -0.13
N LEU A 47 -3.64 1.12 -1.05
CA LEU A 47 -4.51 1.65 -2.11
C LEU A 47 -5.80 2.27 -1.55
N THR A 48 -6.43 1.62 -0.57
CA THR A 48 -7.63 2.15 0.09
C THR A 48 -7.31 3.46 0.81
N GLU A 49 -6.20 3.55 1.53
CA GLU A 49 -5.80 4.76 2.22
C GLU A 49 -5.42 5.89 1.25
N ALA A 50 -4.70 5.59 0.17
CA ALA A 50 -4.41 6.55 -0.88
C ALA A 50 -5.69 7.08 -1.56
N THR A 51 -6.66 6.19 -1.81
CA THR A 51 -7.96 6.57 -2.39
C THR A 51 -8.76 7.45 -1.45
N ARG A 52 -8.76 7.15 -0.14
CA ARG A 52 -9.40 7.99 0.88
C ARG A 52 -8.79 9.39 0.91
N GLN A 53 -7.46 9.49 0.92
CA GLN A 53 -6.75 10.77 0.91
C GLN A 53 -7.07 11.58 -0.34
N LEU A 54 -7.10 10.95 -1.53
CA LEU A 54 -7.50 11.62 -2.77
C LEU A 54 -8.94 12.15 -2.71
N GLN A 55 -9.87 11.41 -2.12
CA GLN A 55 -11.25 11.86 -1.96
C GLN A 55 -11.36 13.04 -0.98
N ASP A 56 -10.60 13.02 0.10
CA ASP A 56 -10.57 14.11 1.07
C ASP A 56 -9.95 15.38 0.46
N ASP A 57 -8.86 15.23 -0.30
CA ASP A 57 -8.21 16.32 -1.02
C ASP A 57 -9.15 16.92 -2.09
N LEU A 58 -9.87 16.10 -2.86
CA LEU A 58 -10.87 16.57 -3.83
C LEU A 58 -12.01 17.35 -3.16
N LYS A 59 -12.59 16.83 -2.08
CA LYS A 59 -13.64 17.54 -1.32
C LYS A 59 -13.14 18.85 -0.72
N SER A 60 -11.86 18.92 -0.35
CA SER A 60 -11.25 20.15 0.16
C SER A 60 -11.01 21.17 -0.96
N SER A 61 -10.76 20.72 -2.18
CA SER A 61 -10.57 21.57 -3.36
C SER A 61 -11.86 22.14 -3.94
N GLU A 62 -13.03 21.58 -3.59
CA GLU A 62 -14.35 22.06 -4.01
C GLU A 62 -14.95 23.12 -3.05
N ARG A 63 -14.26 23.47 -1.96
CA ARG A 63 -14.64 24.54 -1.02
C ARG A 63 -13.89 25.84 -1.29
#